data_AF-A0A957NUY6-F1
#
_entry.id   AF-A0A957NUY6-F1
#
_cell.length_a   1.000
_cell.length_b   1.000
_cell.length_c   1.000
_cell.angle_alpha   90.00
_cell.angle_beta   90.00
_cell.angle_gamma   90.00
#
_symmetry.space_group_name_H-M   'P 1'
#
loop_
_entity.id
_entity.type
_entity.pdbx_description
1 polymer ?
#
loop_
_entity_poly.entity_id
_entity_poly.type
_entity_poly.pdbx_seq_one_letter_code
_entity_poly.pdbx_strand_id
1 'polypeptide(L)'
;MSSLLDLLSQQIDANTVNQISRQLGTDSASTQTAISAALPMIVGALGRNASSADGAQALNDALARDHDGSILNDLQGALSSGDITTMGTKILGHVLGGKQVPVERGVSQVSGLDVNSTAQLLAMLA
;
A
#
# COMPACT_ATOMS: atom_id res chain seq x y z
N MET A 1 7.76 -19.27 14.75
CA MET A 1 7.53 -19.02 13.32
C MET A 1 6.91 -17.64 13.23
N SER A 2 7.69 -16.63 12.84
CA SER A 2 7.18 -15.27 12.68
C SER A 2 6.17 -15.27 11.53
N SER A 3 4.92 -14.90 11.80
CA SER A 3 3.94 -14.70 10.72
C SER A 3 4.42 -13.55 9.83
N LEU A 4 4.08 -13.59 8.53
CA LEU A 4 4.34 -12.47 7.61
C LEU A 4 3.84 -11.13 8.17
N LEU A 5 2.71 -11.15 8.88
CA LEU A 5 2.16 -9.99 9.58
C LEU A 5 3.06 -9.49 10.71
N ASP A 6 3.75 -10.38 11.41
CA ASP A 6 4.70 -10.03 12.48
C ASP A 6 5.93 -9.33 11.88
N LEU A 7 6.47 -9.87 10.78
CA LEU A 7 7.57 -9.24 10.04
C LEU A 7 7.17 -7.89 9.45
N LEU A 8 5.99 -7.78 8.83
CA LEU A 8 5.46 -6.51 8.33
C LEU A 8 5.24 -5.50 9.46
N SER A 9 4.76 -5.95 10.61
CA SER A 9 4.57 -5.08 11.79
C SER A 9 5.89 -4.61 12.40
N GLN A 10 6.96 -5.41 12.32
CA GLN A 10 8.31 -5.02 12.72
C GLN A 10 8.95 -4.02 11.75
N GLN A 11 8.60 -4.12 10.47
CA GLN A 11 9.11 -3.27 9.40
C GLN A 11 8.34 -1.95 9.29
N ILE A 12 7.11 -1.90 9.78
CA ILE A 12 6.32 -0.67 9.95
C ILE A 12 6.44 -0.24 11.41
N ASP A 13 7.64 0.20 11.74
CA ASP A 13 7.99 0.81 13.00
C ASP A 13 7.48 2.26 13.10
N ALA A 14 7.50 2.82 14.31
CA ALA A 14 7.01 4.16 14.57
C ALA A 14 7.71 5.26 13.73
N ASN A 15 8.93 5.01 13.25
CA ASN A 15 9.62 5.96 12.38
C ASN A 15 8.96 6.01 10.99
N THR A 16 8.72 4.83 10.41
CA THR A 16 8.03 4.68 9.12
C THR A 16 6.63 5.32 9.15
N VAL A 17 5.85 5.07 10.21
CA VAL A 17 4.53 5.72 10.40
C VAL A 17 4.65 7.25 10.44
N ASN A 18 5.66 7.79 11.13
CA ASN A 18 5.87 9.24 11.21
C ASN A 18 6.34 9.86 9.88
N GLN A 19 7.07 9.12 9.05
CA GLN A 19 7.45 9.60 7.72
C GLN A 19 6.23 9.66 6.80
N ILE A 20 5.42 8.60 6.81
CA ILE A 20 4.17 8.53 6.03
C ILE A 20 3.22 9.65 6.48
N SER A 21 3.01 9.83 7.80
CA SER A 21 2.10 10.86 8.31
C SER A 21 2.53 12.27 7.90
N ARG A 22 3.84 12.57 7.93
CA ARG A 22 4.39 13.84 7.44
C ARG A 22 4.19 14.04 5.94
N GLN A 23 4.38 12.99 5.15
CA GLN A 23 4.19 13.05 3.70
C GLN A 23 2.73 13.29 3.34
N LEU A 24 1.80 12.69 4.09
CA LEU A 24 0.35 12.82 3.89
C LEU A 24 -0.24 14.08 4.56
N GLY A 25 0.50 14.74 5.46
CA GLY A 25 -0.01 15.84 6.27
C GLY A 25 -1.06 15.40 7.30
N THR A 26 -1.03 14.13 7.71
CA THR A 26 -1.96 13.50 8.64
C THR A 26 -1.34 13.31 10.03
N ASP A 27 -2.15 13.03 11.05
CA ASP A 27 -1.61 12.66 12.35
C ASP A 27 -1.14 11.19 12.36
N SER A 28 -0.09 10.92 13.14
CA SER A 28 0.53 9.59 13.20
C SER A 28 -0.40 8.52 13.77
N ALA A 29 -1.38 8.89 14.60
CA ALA A 29 -2.31 7.93 15.22
C ALA A 29 -3.36 7.41 14.22
N SER A 30 -3.98 8.31 13.46
CA SER A 30 -4.86 7.96 12.35
C SER A 30 -4.11 7.25 11.23
N THR A 31 -2.87 7.65 10.94
CA THR A 31 -2.00 6.96 9.98
C THR A 31 -1.72 5.52 10.41
N GLN A 32 -1.35 5.30 11.67
CA GLN A 32 -1.14 3.96 12.22
C GLN A 32 -2.41 3.11 12.15
N THR A 33 -3.56 3.71 12.47
CA THR A 33 -4.86 3.03 12.41
C THR A 33 -5.21 2.63 10.98
N ALA A 34 -4.97 3.52 10.00
CA ALA A 34 -5.17 3.23 8.59
C ALA A 34 -4.29 2.07 8.12
N ILE A 35 -3.00 2.09 8.45
CA ILE A 35 -2.06 1.02 8.12
C ILE A 35 -2.53 -0.32 8.72
N SER A 36 -2.92 -0.30 10.00
CA SER A 36 -3.37 -1.51 10.71
C SER A 36 -4.66 -2.09 10.12
N ALA A 37 -5.54 -1.26 9.57
CA ALA A 37 -6.74 -1.68 8.87
C ALA A 37 -6.44 -2.15 7.43
N ALA A 38 -5.51 -1.51 6.74
CA ALA A 38 -5.18 -1.75 5.34
C ALA A 38 -4.37 -3.03 5.12
N LEU A 39 -3.33 -3.26 5.95
CA LEU A 39 -2.37 -4.34 5.74
C LEU A 39 -3.01 -5.73 5.62
N PRO A 40 -3.93 -6.16 6.51
CA PRO A 40 -4.52 -7.49 6.39
C PRO A 40 -5.33 -7.65 5.09
N MET A 41 -5.94 -6.57 4.60
CA MET A 41 -6.69 -6.59 3.34
C MET A 41 -5.76 -6.71 2.13
N ILE A 42 -4.66 -5.95 2.11
CA ILE A 42 -3.65 -6.01 1.04
C ILE A 42 -3.01 -7.39 1.01
N VAL A 43 -2.54 -7.91 2.15
CA VAL A 43 -1.93 -9.24 2.25
C VAL A 43 -2.92 -10.33 1.87
N GLY A 44 -4.18 -10.24 2.32
CA GLY A 44 -5.23 -11.18 1.93
C GLY A 44 -5.54 -11.13 0.43
N ALA A 45 -5.48 -9.96 -0.18
CA ALA A 45 -5.67 -9.79 -1.62
C ALA A 45 -4.50 -10.33 -2.43
N LEU A 46 -3.26 -10.04 -2.02
CA LEU A 46 -2.05 -10.64 -2.59
C LEU A 46 -2.08 -12.17 -2.50
N GLY A 47 -2.42 -12.70 -1.33
CA GLY A 47 -2.58 -14.13 -1.11
C GLY A 47 -3.61 -14.75 -2.05
N ARG A 48 -4.77 -14.11 -2.23
CA ARG A 48 -5.80 -14.57 -3.19
C ARG A 48 -5.31 -14.58 -4.64
N ASN A 49 -4.61 -13.53 -5.08
CA ASN A 49 -4.05 -13.49 -6.43
C ASN A 49 -2.98 -14.58 -6.61
N ALA A 50 -2.06 -14.70 -5.66
CA ALA A 50 -0.98 -15.69 -5.70
C ALA A 50 -1.45 -17.14 -5.47
N SER A 51 -2.68 -17.36 -5.02
CA SER A 51 -3.24 -18.71 -4.78
C SER A 51 -3.55 -19.48 -6.08
N SER A 52 -3.52 -18.83 -7.23
CA SER A 52 -3.73 -19.45 -8.54
C SER A 52 -2.59 -19.12 -9.49
N ALA A 53 -2.29 -20.02 -10.44
CA ALA A 53 -1.23 -19.78 -11.42
C ALA A 53 -1.50 -18.51 -12.25
N ASP A 54 -2.74 -18.33 -12.72
CA ASP A 54 -3.14 -17.16 -13.50
C ASP A 54 -3.05 -15.86 -12.69
N GLY A 55 -3.52 -15.86 -11.43
CA GLY A 55 -3.45 -14.68 -10.57
C GLY A 55 -2.03 -14.34 -10.13
N ALA A 56 -1.17 -15.34 -9.91
CA ALA A 56 0.25 -15.13 -9.64
C ALA A 56 0.95 -14.51 -10.86
N GLN A 57 0.61 -14.96 -12.07
CA GLN A 57 1.16 -14.40 -13.29
C GLN A 57 0.65 -12.98 -13.56
N ALA A 58 -0.64 -12.71 -13.33
CA ALA A 58 -1.19 -11.35 -13.42
C ALA A 58 -0.54 -10.39 -12.41
N LEU A 59 -0.27 -10.86 -11.18
CA LEU A 59 0.48 -10.09 -10.18
C LEU A 59 1.92 -9.84 -10.64
N ASN A 60 2.60 -10.86 -11.15
CA ASN A 60 3.97 -10.73 -11.67
C ASN A 60 4.04 -9.78 -12.86
N ASP A 61 3.05 -9.80 -13.76
CA ASP A 61 2.97 -8.89 -14.90
C ASP A 61 2.71 -7.44 -14.47
N ALA A 62 1.87 -7.24 -13.44
CA ALA A 62 1.66 -5.93 -12.84
C ALA A 62 2.95 -5.40 -12.22
N LEU A 63 3.65 -6.22 -11.44
CA LEU A 63 4.96 -5.87 -10.88
C LEU A 63 6.00 -5.61 -11.98
N ALA A 64 6.10 -6.45 -13.00
CA ALA A 64 7.07 -6.25 -14.09
C ALA A 64 6.79 -5.01 -14.94
N ARG A 65 5.51 -4.62 -15.10
CA ARG A 65 5.11 -3.42 -15.85
C ARG A 65 5.25 -2.13 -15.05
N ASP A 66 4.87 -2.16 -13.79
CA ASP A 66 4.82 -0.98 -12.93
C ASP A 66 6.04 -0.87 -12.01
N HIS A 67 6.98 -1.82 -12.06
CA HIS A 67 8.21 -1.82 -11.27
C HIS A 67 9.38 -2.40 -12.10
N ASP A 68 10.04 -1.57 -12.89
CA ASP A 68 11.28 -1.93 -13.60
C ASP A 68 12.53 -1.91 -12.69
N GLY A 69 12.35 -1.59 -11.40
CA GLY A 69 13.42 -1.48 -10.40
C GLY A 69 14.23 -0.18 -10.46
N SER A 70 14.04 0.66 -11.48
CA SER A 70 14.75 1.94 -11.63
C SER A 70 14.30 2.99 -10.61
N ILE A 71 13.10 2.84 -10.04
CA ILE A 71 12.57 3.74 -9.01
C ILE A 71 13.39 3.74 -7.72
N LEU A 72 14.08 2.63 -7.41
CA LEU A 72 14.97 2.55 -6.25
C LEU A 72 16.25 3.36 -6.47
N ASN A 73 16.64 3.60 -7.73
CA ASN A 73 17.79 4.45 -8.04
C ASN A 73 17.48 5.93 -7.78
N ASP A 74 16.21 6.32 -7.82
CA ASP A 74 15.76 7.72 -7.69
C ASP A 74 14.56 7.84 -6.74
N LEU A 75 14.60 7.10 -5.62
CA LEU A 75 13.50 7.06 -4.65
C LEU A 75 13.12 8.47 -4.17
N GLN A 76 14.11 9.35 -4.00
CA GLN A 76 13.89 10.73 -3.59
C GLN A 76 13.20 11.57 -4.70
N GLY A 77 13.54 11.36 -5.97
CA GLY A 77 12.86 11.97 -7.11
C GLY A 77 11.44 11.43 -7.29
N ALA A 78 11.24 10.12 -7.10
CA ALA A 78 9.94 9.47 -7.23
C ALA A 78 8.96 9.87 -6.11
N LEU A 79 9.45 10.00 -4.88
CA LEU A 79 8.68 10.55 -3.74
C LEU A 79 8.31 12.02 -3.97
N SER A 80 9.20 12.81 -4.59
CA SER A 80 8.93 14.21 -4.91
C SER A 80 8.00 14.39 -6.11
N SER A 81 7.95 13.44 -7.03
CA SER A 81 7.19 13.54 -8.30
C SER A 81 5.80 12.92 -8.23
N GLY A 82 5.46 12.20 -7.15
CA GLY A 82 4.17 11.49 -7.03
C GLY A 82 4.09 10.22 -7.89
N ASP A 83 5.22 9.75 -8.40
CA ASP A 83 5.30 8.54 -9.22
C ASP A 83 5.02 7.30 -8.38
N ILE A 84 5.50 7.27 -7.13
CA ILE A 84 5.23 6.19 -6.16
C ILE A 84 3.73 6.02 -5.90
N THR A 85 2.99 7.11 -5.72
CA THR A 85 1.54 7.02 -5.45
C THR A 85 0.76 6.63 -6.71
N THR A 86 1.20 7.06 -7.88
CA THR A 86 0.59 6.66 -9.17
C THR A 86 0.80 5.18 -9.45
N MET A 87 2.00 4.65 -9.22
CA MET A 87 2.30 3.23 -9.38
C MET A 87 1.58 2.36 -8.36
N GLY A 88 1.63 2.73 -7.08
CA GLY A 88 0.92 2.01 -6.03
C GLY A 88 -0.58 1.91 -6.29
N THR A 89 -1.19 2.96 -6.84
CA THR A 89 -2.60 2.95 -7.27
C THR A 89 -2.88 1.90 -8.35
N LYS A 90 -1.99 1.74 -9.34
CA LYS A 90 -2.14 0.71 -10.38
C LYS A 90 -1.97 -0.71 -9.84
N ILE A 91 -0.99 -0.91 -8.95
CA ILE A 91 -0.76 -2.18 -8.28
C ILE A 91 -1.99 -2.55 -7.45
N LEU A 92 -2.52 -1.62 -6.65
CA LEU A 92 -3.75 -1.83 -5.89
C LEU A 92 -4.94 -2.16 -6.77
N GLY A 93 -5.06 -1.53 -7.95
CA GLY A 93 -6.10 -1.87 -8.92
C GLY A 93 -6.09 -3.35 -9.31
N HIS A 94 -4.89 -3.91 -9.54
CA HIS A 94 -4.72 -5.33 -9.86
C HIS A 94 -4.91 -6.22 -8.62
N VAL A 95 -4.21 -5.90 -7.52
CA VAL A 95 -4.23 -6.68 -6.28
C VAL A 95 -5.63 -6.76 -5.69
N LEU A 96 -6.34 -5.62 -5.61
CA LEU A 96 -7.69 -5.56 -5.07
C LEU A 96 -8.76 -5.95 -6.10
N GLY A 97 -8.39 -6.26 -7.35
CA GLY A 97 -9.32 -6.64 -8.42
C GLY A 97 -10.37 -5.55 -8.67
N GLY A 98 -9.95 -4.29 -8.73
CA GLY A 98 -10.83 -3.13 -8.91
C GLY A 98 -11.63 -2.73 -7.65
N LYS A 99 -11.41 -3.37 -6.49
CA LYS A 99 -12.07 -3.02 -5.22
C LYS A 99 -11.37 -1.92 -4.43
N GLN A 100 -10.59 -1.08 -5.11
CA GLN A 100 -9.83 -0.03 -4.48
C GLN A 100 -10.72 0.99 -3.75
N VAL A 101 -11.76 1.50 -4.41
CA VAL A 101 -12.68 2.49 -3.82
C VAL A 101 -13.41 1.97 -2.55
N PRO A 102 -13.97 0.74 -2.53
CA PRO A 102 -14.51 0.16 -1.31
C PRO A 102 -13.49 0.04 -0.17
N VAL A 103 -12.25 -0.35 -0.48
CA VAL A 103 -11.16 -0.50 0.50
C VAL A 103 -10.76 0.87 1.06
N GLU A 104 -10.55 1.86 0.20
CA GLU A 104 -10.26 3.25 0.58
C GLU A 104 -11.32 3.80 1.53
N ARG A 105 -12.61 3.63 1.21
CA ARG A 105 -13.69 4.10 2.09
C ARG A 105 -13.71 3.38 3.43
N GLY A 106 -13.48 2.06 3.43
CA GLY A 106 -13.43 1.28 4.67
C GLY A 106 -12.30 1.73 5.58
N VAL A 107 -11.10 1.91 5.02
CA VAL A 107 -9.93 2.40 5.78
C VAL A 107 -10.13 3.84 6.23
N SER A 108 -10.68 4.71 5.39
CA SER A 108 -11.00 6.11 5.72
C SER A 108 -11.98 6.19 6.90
N GLN A 109 -13.06 5.39 6.90
CA GLN A 109 -14.03 5.36 8.00
C GLN A 109 -13.43 4.88 9.32
N VAL A 110 -12.51 3.91 9.28
CA VAL A 110 -11.89 3.36 10.49
C VAL A 110 -10.80 4.27 11.04
N SER A 111 -10.01 4.87 10.16
CA SER A 111 -8.86 5.71 10.55
C SER A 111 -9.21 7.18 10.82
N GLY A 112 -10.36 7.64 10.32
CA GLY A 112 -10.74 9.06 10.34
C GLY A 112 -9.98 9.92 9.32
N LEU A 113 -9.10 9.31 8.51
CA LEU A 113 -8.44 9.99 7.41
C LEU A 113 -9.43 10.28 6.29
N ASP A 114 -9.23 11.37 5.55
CA ASP A 114 -9.99 11.62 4.34
C ASP A 114 -9.65 10.57 3.26
N VAL A 115 -10.53 10.44 2.26
CA VAL A 115 -10.41 9.42 1.22
C VAL A 115 -9.16 9.61 0.36
N ASN A 116 -8.71 10.85 0.13
CA ASN A 116 -7.53 11.12 -0.68
C ASN A 116 -6.24 10.76 0.09
N SER A 117 -6.12 11.16 1.36
CA SER A 117 -5.00 10.73 2.21
C SER A 117 -4.96 9.22 2.39
N THR A 118 -6.13 8.58 2.48
CA THR A 118 -6.24 7.12 2.56
C THR A 118 -5.79 6.45 1.26
N ALA A 119 -6.20 6.96 0.10
CA ALA A 119 -5.77 6.43 -1.19
C ALA A 119 -4.25 6.54 -1.38
N GLN A 120 -3.66 7.69 -1.01
CA GLN A 120 -2.22 7.89 -1.03
C GLN A 120 -1.49 6.95 -0.07
N LEU A 121 -2.01 6.77 1.16
CA LEU A 121 -1.46 5.83 2.13
C LEU A 121 -1.47 4.40 1.59
N LEU A 122 -2.60 3.96 1.03
CA LEU A 122 -2.72 2.64 0.45
C LEU A 122 -1.73 2.47 -0.71
N ALA A 123 -1.59 3.47 -1.57
CA ALA A 123 -0.65 3.42 -2.68
C ALA A 123 0.82 3.37 -2.21
N MET A 124 1.16 4.03 -1.11
CA MET A 124 2.50 3.94 -0.50
C MET A 124 2.77 2.58 0.16
N LEU A 125 1.73 1.82 0.52
CA LEU A 125 1.84 0.48 1.12
C LEU A 125 1.89 -0.66 0.09
N ALA A 126 1.54 -0.38 -1.17
CA ALA A 126 1.43 -1.38 -2.25
C ALA A 126 2.74 -1.50 -3.03
#